data_AF-A0A3C1HC38-F1
#
_entry.id   AF-A0A3C1HC38-F1
#
_cell.length_a   1.000
_cell.length_b   1.000
_cell.length_c   1.000
_cell.angle_alpha   90.00
_cell.angle_beta   90.00
_cell.angle_gamma   90.00
#
_symmetry.space_group_name_H-M   'P 1'
#
loop_
_entity.id
_entity.type
_entity.pdbx_description
1 polymer ?
#
loop_
_entity_poly.entity_id
_entity_poly.type
_entity_poly.pdbx_seq_one_letter_code
_entity_poly.pdbx_strand_id
1 'polypeptide(L)'
;PSVYAATLVPILQSTGLRVLLEPGRFIVGNAGILVTRVEYVKRTGKKNFVIVDAAMNDLIRPAFYDSYHEIVPLSTRGGARISSDVVGPICESGDYFAKDRSLPKLGEGDCIALLSAGAYGSVMGSNYNSRPLAAEVLVHGTQSALVRERQDVQEIWSGERLPAWLK
;
A
#
# COMPACT_ATOMS: atom_id res chain seq x y z
N PRO A 1 15.09 17.84 2.50
CA PRO A 1 15.95 18.12 1.32
C PRO A 1 16.96 19.24 1.57
N SER A 2 16.53 20.38 2.13
CA SER A 2 17.39 21.54 2.39
C SER A 2 18.57 21.22 3.31
N VAL A 3 18.34 20.53 4.43
CA VAL A 3 19.41 20.12 5.36
C VAL A 3 20.41 19.17 4.66
N TYR A 4 19.92 18.16 3.96
CA TYR A 4 20.75 17.23 3.17
C TYR A 4 21.66 17.96 2.18
N ALA A 5 21.09 18.91 1.41
CA ALA A 5 21.85 19.72 0.46
C ALA A 5 22.85 20.64 1.18
N ALA A 6 22.44 21.33 2.25
CA ALA A 6 23.31 22.22 3.02
C ALA A 6 24.51 21.48 3.63
N THR A 7 24.36 20.21 3.99
CA THR A 7 25.47 19.39 4.48
C THR A 7 26.42 18.96 3.36
N LEU A 8 25.90 18.54 2.21
CA LEU A 8 26.72 17.94 1.15
C LEU A 8 27.34 18.95 0.19
N VAL A 9 26.65 20.04 -0.12
CA VAL A 9 27.10 21.03 -1.12
C VAL A 9 28.49 21.59 -0.78
N PRO A 10 28.80 22.04 0.45
CA PRO A 10 30.13 22.58 0.76
C PRO A 10 31.26 21.56 0.55
N ILE A 11 31.00 20.28 0.85
CA ILE A 11 31.96 19.19 0.71
C ILE A 11 32.19 18.90 -0.78
N LEU A 12 31.09 18.72 -1.52
CA LEU A 12 31.13 18.30 -2.93
C LEU A 12 31.57 19.43 -3.87
N GLN A 13 31.29 20.69 -3.54
CA GLN A 13 31.62 21.84 -4.39
C GLN A 13 33.13 21.96 -4.64
N SER A 14 33.95 21.65 -3.63
CA SER A 14 35.42 21.66 -3.75
C SER A 14 35.97 20.64 -4.75
N THR A 15 35.20 19.61 -5.09
CA THR A 15 35.65 18.55 -6.01
C THR A 15 35.64 19.00 -7.47
N GLY A 16 34.85 20.02 -7.82
CA GLY A 16 34.65 20.46 -9.21
C GLY A 16 34.00 19.42 -10.13
N LEU A 17 33.53 18.29 -9.57
CA LEU A 17 32.93 17.20 -10.33
C LEU A 17 31.43 17.39 -10.54
N ARG A 18 30.91 16.76 -11.60
CA ARG A 18 29.47 16.62 -11.80
C ARG A 18 28.92 15.63 -10.78
N VAL A 19 28.01 16.10 -9.93
CA VAL A 19 27.31 15.26 -8.95
C VAL A 19 26.03 14.68 -9.59
N LEU A 20 25.85 13.37 -9.44
CA LEU A 20 24.62 12.66 -9.81
C LEU A 20 23.95 12.14 -8.53
N LEU A 21 22.62 12.21 -8.48
CA LEU A 21 21.80 11.71 -7.37
C LEU A 21 20.71 10.80 -7.92
N GLU A 22 20.39 9.75 -7.17
CA GLU A 22 19.39 8.73 -7.56
C GLU A 22 18.23 8.65 -6.55
N PRO A 23 17.49 9.75 -6.29
CA PRO A 23 16.43 9.75 -5.29
C PRO A 23 15.22 8.94 -5.76
N GLY A 24 15.00 7.77 -5.15
CA GLY A 24 13.77 6.98 -5.33
C GLY A 24 12.68 7.40 -4.34
N ARG A 25 12.66 6.76 -3.15
CA ARG A 25 11.64 6.96 -2.09
C ARG A 25 11.37 8.42 -1.76
N PHE A 26 12.41 9.25 -1.80
CA PHE A 26 12.29 10.67 -1.47
C PHE A 26 11.31 11.40 -2.39
N ILE A 27 11.26 11.06 -3.68
CA ILE A 27 10.36 11.69 -4.66
C ILE A 27 8.95 11.12 -4.52
N VAL A 28 8.81 9.80 -4.56
CA VAL A 28 7.50 9.16 -4.79
C VAL A 28 6.86 8.56 -3.53
N GLY A 29 7.59 8.38 -2.45
CA GLY A 29 7.12 7.65 -1.26
C GLY A 29 5.82 8.19 -0.69
N ASN A 30 5.78 9.49 -0.39
CA ASN A 30 4.59 10.16 0.16
C ASN A 30 3.61 10.66 -0.91
N ALA A 31 3.94 10.54 -2.19
CA ALA A 31 3.05 10.93 -3.28
C ALA A 31 1.93 9.91 -3.54
N GLY A 32 2.13 8.65 -3.12
CA GLY A 32 1.15 7.58 -3.27
C GLY A 32 0.52 7.14 -1.95
N ILE A 33 -0.76 6.78 -2.03
CA ILE A 33 -1.53 6.13 -0.95
C ILE A 33 -2.19 4.87 -1.52
N LEU A 34 -2.39 3.86 -0.68
CA LEU A 34 -3.23 2.71 -1.03
C LEU A 34 -4.60 2.90 -0.40
N VAL A 35 -5.64 3.01 -1.23
CA VAL A 35 -7.03 3.09 -0.79
C VAL A 35 -7.63 1.69 -0.76
N THR A 36 -8.33 1.36 0.32
CA THR A 36 -8.98 0.06 0.51
C THR A 36 -10.29 0.20 1.27
N ARG A 37 -11.24 -0.69 0.99
CA ARG A 37 -12.54 -0.75 1.66
C ARG A 37 -12.49 -1.80 2.77
N VAL A 38 -13.11 -1.49 3.91
CA VAL A 38 -13.36 -2.44 5.00
C VAL A 38 -14.47 -3.39 4.55
N GLU A 39 -14.14 -4.66 4.44
CA GLU A 39 -15.09 -5.72 4.09
C GLU A 39 -15.89 -6.13 5.31
N TYR A 40 -15.25 -6.30 6.47
CA TYR A 40 -15.96 -6.50 7.74
C TYR A 40 -15.04 -6.30 8.94
N VAL A 41 -15.63 -6.17 10.12
CA VAL A 41 -14.90 -6.01 11.38
C VAL A 41 -15.17 -7.22 12.28
N LYS A 42 -14.13 -8.02 12.53
CA LYS A 42 -14.21 -9.19 13.40
C LYS A 42 -13.71 -8.84 14.79
N ARG A 43 -14.60 -8.92 15.78
CA ARG A 43 -14.24 -8.77 17.19
C ARG A 43 -13.97 -10.13 17.79
N THR A 44 -12.77 -10.31 18.28
CA THR A 44 -12.44 -11.41 19.19
C THR A 44 -12.43 -10.85 20.62
N GLY A 45 -12.57 -11.70 21.63
CA GLY A 45 -12.53 -11.25 23.02
C GLY A 45 -11.24 -10.53 23.44
N LYS A 46 -10.18 -10.58 22.62
CA LYS A 46 -8.88 -9.94 22.87
C LYS A 46 -8.49 -8.87 21.85
N LYS A 47 -8.89 -9.01 20.59
CA LYS A 47 -8.47 -8.14 19.46
C LYS A 47 -9.63 -7.76 18.55
N ASN A 48 -9.57 -6.54 18.02
CA ASN A 48 -10.44 -6.06 16.96
C ASN A 48 -9.70 -6.17 15.62
N PHE A 49 -10.25 -6.91 14.66
CA PHE A 49 -9.69 -7.04 13.33
C PHE A 49 -10.55 -6.25 12.34
N VAL A 50 -9.91 -5.36 11.60
CA VAL A 50 -10.50 -4.65 10.47
C VAL A 50 -10.01 -5.35 9.21
N ILE A 51 -10.88 -6.15 8.60
CA ILE A 51 -10.57 -6.91 7.38
C ILE A 51 -10.88 -5.99 6.20
N VAL A 52 -9.89 -5.75 5.34
CA VAL A 52 -10.01 -4.87 4.18
C VAL A 52 -9.84 -5.62 2.86
N ASP A 53 -10.20 -4.99 1.74
CA ASP A 53 -10.13 -5.60 0.42
C ASP A 53 -8.76 -5.51 -0.26
N ALA A 54 -7.82 -4.75 0.29
CA ALA A 54 -6.40 -4.83 -0.08
C ALA A 54 -5.69 -5.90 0.76
N ALA A 55 -4.57 -6.42 0.25
CA ALA A 55 -3.75 -7.39 0.97
C ALA A 55 -2.24 -7.14 0.80
N MET A 56 -1.43 -8.00 1.41
CA MET A 56 0.02 -8.00 1.24
C MET A 56 0.46 -8.14 -0.24
N ASN A 57 -0.39 -8.69 -1.12
CA ASN A 57 -0.10 -8.73 -2.56
C ASN A 57 -0.24 -7.36 -3.25
N ASP A 58 -0.89 -6.37 -2.61
CA ASP A 58 -1.01 -4.99 -3.08
C ASP A 58 0.07 -4.08 -2.43
N LEU A 59 0.35 -4.29 -1.14
CA LEU A 59 1.39 -3.58 -0.40
C LEU A 59 2.08 -4.54 0.59
N ILE A 60 3.17 -5.14 0.12
CA ILE A 60 3.88 -6.21 0.85
C ILE A 60 4.77 -5.70 1.99
N ARG A 61 5.04 -4.39 2.04
CA ARG A 61 6.07 -3.82 2.91
C ARG A 61 5.85 -4.09 4.41
N PRO A 62 4.63 -3.99 4.97
CA PRO A 62 4.41 -4.34 6.37
C PRO A 62 4.68 -5.82 6.66
N ALA A 63 4.27 -6.72 5.76
CA ALA A 63 4.52 -8.16 5.91
C ALA A 63 6.00 -8.53 5.82
N PHE A 64 6.78 -7.87 4.95
CA PHE A 64 8.20 -8.20 4.73
C PHE A 64 9.15 -7.49 5.69
N TYR A 65 8.85 -6.24 6.05
CA TYR A 65 9.80 -5.34 6.71
C TYR A 65 9.28 -4.79 8.03
N ASP A 66 8.09 -5.22 8.48
CA ASP A 66 7.37 -4.64 9.62
C ASP A 66 7.23 -3.11 9.49
N SER A 67 7.12 -2.63 8.25
CA SER A 67 7.16 -1.19 7.97
C SER A 67 5.88 -0.51 8.39
N TYR A 68 5.99 0.61 9.09
CA TYR A 68 4.84 1.44 9.44
C TYR A 68 4.31 2.23 8.24
N HIS A 69 3.01 2.12 8.01
CA HIS A 69 2.23 3.04 7.18
C HIS A 69 1.13 3.67 8.04
N GLU A 70 0.97 5.00 7.93
CA GLU A 70 -0.15 5.67 8.62
C GLU A 70 -1.47 5.25 7.98
N ILE A 71 -2.50 5.02 8.80
CA ILE A 71 -3.81 4.53 8.33
C ILE A 71 -4.86 5.54 8.75
N VAL A 72 -5.51 6.15 7.76
CA VAL A 72 -6.51 7.21 7.98
C VAL A 72 -7.84 6.83 7.33
N PRO A 73 -8.99 7.12 7.96
CA PRO A 73 -10.28 7.01 7.28
C PRO A 73 -10.42 8.10 6.22
N LEU A 74 -11.06 7.78 5.09
CA LEU A 74 -11.34 8.79 4.05
C LEU A 74 -12.52 9.70 4.38
N SER A 75 -13.38 9.29 5.31
CA SER A 75 -14.43 10.12 5.89
C SER A 75 -14.06 10.52 7.31
N THR A 76 -14.31 11.78 7.69
CA THR A 76 -14.06 12.26 9.06
C THR A 76 -14.90 11.46 10.05
N ARG A 77 -14.25 10.96 11.11
CA ARG A 77 -14.90 10.19 12.17
C ARG A 77 -14.55 10.74 13.53
N GLY A 78 -15.58 11.06 14.31
CA GLY A 78 -15.45 11.34 15.74
C GLY A 78 -15.52 10.07 16.58
N GLY A 79 -15.34 10.24 17.89
CA GLY A 79 -15.54 9.18 18.88
C GLY A 79 -14.26 8.50 19.37
N ALA A 80 -14.46 7.48 20.21
CA ALA A 80 -13.37 6.75 20.84
C ALA A 80 -12.52 5.99 19.82
N ARG A 81 -11.21 5.97 20.05
CA ARG A 81 -10.27 5.15 19.28
C ARG A 81 -10.19 3.75 19.87
N ILE A 82 -10.10 2.75 18.99
CA ILE A 82 -10.07 1.33 19.31
C ILE A 82 -8.77 0.75 18.75
N SER A 83 -8.02 0.03 19.59
CA SER A 83 -6.86 -0.73 19.12
C SER A 83 -7.32 -1.83 18.17
N SER A 84 -6.83 -1.79 16.93
CA SER A 84 -7.26 -2.68 15.86
C SER A 84 -6.07 -3.18 15.04
N ASP A 85 -6.12 -4.45 14.67
CA ASP A 85 -5.26 -5.01 13.63
C ASP A 85 -5.96 -4.77 12.28
N VAL A 86 -5.24 -4.23 11.30
CA VAL A 86 -5.74 -4.05 9.93
C VAL A 86 -5.10 -5.12 9.07
N VAL A 87 -5.93 -5.99 8.49
CA VAL A 87 -5.50 -7.22 7.81
C VAL A 87 -6.20 -7.36 6.47
N GLY A 88 -5.55 -8.02 5.53
CA GLY A 88 -6.15 -8.36 4.24
C GLY A 88 -6.88 -9.72 4.26
N PRO A 89 -7.37 -10.17 3.10
CA PRO A 89 -8.09 -11.44 2.94
C PRO A 89 -7.21 -12.61 2.48
N ILE A 90 -5.88 -12.46 2.42
CA ILE A 90 -4.98 -13.55 2.01
C ILE A 90 -4.88 -14.59 3.12
N CYS A 91 -4.81 -15.86 2.73
CA CYS A 91 -4.70 -17.01 3.63
C CYS A 91 -3.30 -17.16 4.25
N GLU A 92 -2.77 -16.09 4.82
CA GLU A 92 -1.45 -16.04 5.47
C GLU A 92 -1.53 -15.22 6.74
N SER A 93 -0.91 -15.70 7.83
CA SER A 93 -0.89 -14.96 9.11
C SER A 93 -0.08 -13.67 9.01
N GLY A 94 0.81 -13.60 8.02
CA GLY A 94 1.59 -12.42 7.65
C GLY A 94 0.81 -11.37 6.85
N ASP A 95 -0.45 -11.61 6.46
CA ASP A 95 -1.26 -10.63 5.72
C ASP A 95 -1.85 -9.55 6.63
N TYR A 96 -0.97 -8.70 7.14
CA TYR A 96 -1.33 -7.54 7.96
C TYR A 96 -0.72 -6.27 7.41
N PHE A 97 -1.43 -5.16 7.59
CA PHE A 97 -0.92 -3.81 7.33
C PHE A 97 -0.53 -3.09 8.62
N ALA A 98 -1.20 -3.40 9.72
CA ALA A 98 -0.89 -2.86 11.03
C ALA A 98 -1.39 -3.81 12.13
N LYS A 99 -0.64 -3.83 13.24
CA LYS A 99 -1.04 -4.50 14.49
C LYS A 99 -1.26 -3.44 15.56
N ASP A 100 -2.28 -3.62 16.38
CA ASP A 100 -2.58 -2.80 17.56
C ASP A 100 -2.64 -1.29 17.27
N ARG A 101 -3.18 -0.93 16.09
CA ARG A 101 -3.32 0.47 15.68
C ARG A 101 -4.51 1.10 16.38
N SER A 102 -4.27 2.18 17.11
CA SER A 102 -5.34 3.05 17.59
C SER A 102 -6.04 3.70 16.40
N LEU A 103 -7.27 3.31 16.08
CA LEU A 103 -8.07 3.82 14.97
C LEU A 103 -9.44 4.31 15.44
N PRO A 104 -10.09 5.28 14.78
CA PRO A 104 -11.52 5.53 15.03
C PRO A 104 -12.32 4.25 14.74
N LYS A 105 -13.54 4.16 15.27
CA LYS A 105 -14.42 3.02 14.99
C LYS A 105 -14.69 2.92 13.48
N LEU A 106 -14.21 1.85 12.87
CA LEU A 106 -14.49 1.45 11.50
C LEU A 106 -15.61 0.40 11.49
N GLY A 107 -16.30 0.31 10.36
CA GLY A 107 -17.35 -0.64 10.03
C GLY A 107 -17.25 -1.07 8.57
N GLU A 108 -18.03 -2.07 8.22
CA GLU A 108 -18.15 -2.57 6.85
C GLU A 108 -18.56 -1.46 5.87
N GLY A 109 -17.95 -1.45 4.69
CA GLY A 109 -18.15 -0.46 3.64
C GLY A 109 -17.29 0.80 3.76
N ASP A 110 -16.63 1.02 4.90
CA ASP A 110 -15.78 2.20 5.08
C ASP A 110 -14.53 2.16 4.22
N CYS A 111 -14.13 3.31 3.65
CA CYS A 111 -12.84 3.41 2.97
C CYS A 111 -11.77 4.02 3.89
N ILE A 112 -10.59 3.42 3.86
CA ILE A 112 -9.38 3.89 4.54
C ILE A 112 -8.24 4.05 3.52
N ALA A 113 -7.24 4.84 3.89
CA ALA A 113 -6.01 4.99 3.13
C ALA A 113 -4.79 4.63 3.97
N LEU A 114 -3.90 3.84 3.40
CA LEU A 114 -2.56 3.58 3.89
C LEU A 114 -1.62 4.61 3.22
N LEU A 115 -1.10 5.54 4.00
CA LEU A 115 -0.25 6.62 3.51
C LEU A 115 1.16 6.10 3.18
N SER A 116 1.93 6.91 2.45
CA SER A 116 3.34 6.62 2.13
C SER A 116 3.56 5.33 1.31
N ALA A 117 2.60 4.99 0.45
CA ALA A 117 2.60 3.76 -0.37
C ALA A 117 3.15 3.97 -1.79
N GLY A 118 3.61 5.16 -2.15
CA GLY A 118 4.06 5.46 -3.52
C GLY A 118 5.44 4.94 -3.91
N ALA A 119 6.23 4.42 -2.95
CA ALA A 119 7.53 3.81 -3.20
C ALA A 119 7.56 2.37 -2.68
N TYR A 120 8.01 1.43 -3.53
CA TYR A 120 8.05 0.00 -3.19
C TYR A 120 6.67 -0.55 -2.77
N GLY A 121 5.60 0.02 -3.32
CA GLY A 121 4.22 -0.43 -3.19
C GLY A 121 3.84 -1.30 -4.38
N SER A 122 3.12 -0.73 -5.36
CA SER A 122 2.61 -1.43 -6.54
C SER A 122 3.67 -2.18 -7.35
N VAL A 123 4.90 -1.67 -7.40
CA VAL A 123 6.04 -2.33 -8.08
C VAL A 123 6.46 -3.66 -7.43
N MET A 124 6.07 -3.90 -6.17
CA MET A 124 6.25 -5.18 -5.48
C MET A 124 4.94 -5.97 -5.38
N GLY A 125 3.91 -5.56 -6.12
CA GLY A 125 2.63 -6.24 -6.15
C GLY A 125 2.72 -7.62 -6.80
N SER A 126 1.83 -8.53 -6.44
CA SER A 126 1.78 -9.89 -6.98
C SER A 126 0.35 -10.40 -7.16
N ASN A 127 0.22 -11.53 -7.87
CA ASN A 127 -1.03 -12.28 -8.00
C ASN A 127 -1.20 -13.37 -6.94
N TYR A 128 -0.57 -13.23 -5.77
CA TYR A 128 -0.75 -14.21 -4.69
C TYR A 128 -2.23 -14.34 -4.32
N ASN A 129 -2.71 -15.59 -4.19
CA ASN A 129 -4.13 -15.96 -4.07
C ASN A 129 -4.98 -15.59 -5.30
N SER A 130 -4.38 -15.54 -6.49
CA SER A 130 -5.05 -15.24 -7.77
C SER A 130 -5.82 -13.92 -7.76
N ARG A 131 -5.31 -12.95 -6.99
CA ARG A 131 -5.88 -11.62 -6.86
C ARG A 131 -5.31 -10.73 -7.97
N PRO A 132 -6.15 -10.08 -8.80
CA PRO A 132 -5.64 -9.18 -9.84
C PRO A 132 -4.96 -7.95 -9.23
N LEU A 133 -3.90 -7.47 -9.87
CA LEU A 133 -3.21 -6.24 -9.46
C LEU A 133 -4.17 -5.04 -9.44
N ALA A 134 -4.06 -4.20 -8.43
CA ALA A 134 -4.87 -3.01 -8.27
C ALA A 134 -4.68 -2.00 -9.41
N ALA A 135 -5.73 -1.22 -9.68
CA ALA A 135 -5.64 -0.06 -10.55
C ALA A 135 -4.78 1.05 -9.91
N GLU A 136 -4.12 1.88 -10.72
CA GLU A 136 -3.39 3.07 -10.29
C GLU A 136 -4.03 4.33 -10.88
N VAL A 137 -4.29 5.32 -10.04
CA VAL A 137 -4.93 6.59 -10.41
C VAL A 137 -3.98 7.73 -10.09
N LEU A 138 -3.74 8.62 -11.06
CA LEU A 138 -3.00 9.85 -10.87
C LEU A 138 -3.99 11.01 -10.68
N VAL A 139 -3.74 11.84 -9.66
CA VAL A 139 -4.54 13.04 -9.36
C VAL A 139 -3.70 14.27 -9.63
N HIS A 140 -4.26 15.23 -10.38
CA HIS A 140 -3.65 16.52 -10.66
C HIS A 140 -4.67 17.64 -10.44
N GLY A 141 -4.53 18.37 -9.33
CA GLY A 141 -5.51 19.38 -8.91
C GLY A 141 -6.87 18.73 -8.66
N THR A 142 -7.87 19.12 -9.44
CA THR A 142 -9.25 18.58 -9.38
C THR A 142 -9.50 17.46 -10.39
N GLN A 143 -8.51 17.11 -11.22
CA GLN A 143 -8.64 16.07 -12.24
C GLN A 143 -8.01 14.76 -11.76
N SER A 144 -8.56 13.65 -12.22
CA SER A 144 -7.98 12.32 -12.03
C SER A 144 -7.96 11.54 -13.34
N ALA A 145 -6.96 10.67 -13.48
CA ALA A 145 -6.82 9.77 -14.62
C ALA A 145 -6.42 8.37 -14.16
N LEU A 146 -7.03 7.35 -14.75
CA LEU A 146 -6.58 5.96 -14.62
C LEU A 146 -5.27 5.83 -15.40
N VAL A 147 -4.15 5.64 -14.69
CA VAL A 147 -2.81 5.52 -15.28
C VAL A 147 -2.34 4.07 -15.37
N ARG A 148 -3.02 3.17 -14.65
CA ARG A 148 -2.93 1.73 -14.84
C ARG A 148 -4.28 1.11 -14.54
N GLU A 149 -4.81 0.34 -15.49
CA GLU A 149 -6.05 -0.39 -15.30
C GLU A 149 -5.87 -1.49 -14.24
N ARG A 150 -6.97 -1.86 -13.59
CA ARG A 150 -6.98 -3.08 -12.78
C ARG A 150 -6.70 -4.24 -13.73
N GLN A 151 -5.77 -5.11 -13.35
CA GLN A 151 -5.45 -6.29 -14.14
C GLN A 151 -6.71 -7.13 -14.38
N ASP A 152 -6.90 -7.60 -15.61
CA ASP A 152 -7.98 -8.52 -15.92
C ASP A 152 -7.66 -9.89 -15.32
N VAL A 153 -8.67 -10.61 -14.82
CA VAL A 153 -8.44 -11.88 -14.12
C VAL A 153 -7.78 -12.91 -15.06
N GLN A 154 -8.14 -12.89 -16.34
CA GLN A 154 -7.61 -13.81 -17.34
C GLN A 154 -6.14 -13.53 -17.67
N GLU A 155 -5.65 -12.31 -17.44
CA GLU A 155 -4.23 -11.98 -17.63
C GLU A 155 -3.32 -12.74 -16.65
N ILE A 156 -3.82 -13.09 -15.46
CA ILE A 156 -3.05 -13.79 -14.41
C ILE A 156 -2.45 -15.10 -14.95
N TRP A 157 -3.21 -15.85 -15.74
CA TRP A 157 -2.80 -17.12 -16.33
C TRP A 157 -2.63 -17.05 -17.85
N SER A 158 -2.51 -15.85 -18.43
CA SER A 158 -2.35 -15.67 -19.89
C SER A 158 -1.07 -16.30 -20.46
N GLY A 159 -0.06 -16.53 -19.60
CA GLY A 159 1.17 -17.25 -19.94
C GLY A 159 1.07 -18.78 -19.76
N GLU A 160 -0.02 -19.28 -19.18
CA GLU A 160 -0.19 -20.70 -18.90
C GLU A 160 -0.84 -21.43 -20.08
N ARG A 161 -0.45 -22.69 -20.31
CA ARG A 161 -1.00 -23.51 -21.38
C ARG A 161 -1.35 -24.88 -20.83
N LEU A 162 -2.58 -25.32 -21.08
CA LEU A 162 -2.95 -26.71 -20.83
C LEU A 162 -2.18 -27.60 -21.80
N PRO A 163 -1.45 -28.62 -21.31
CA PRO A 163 -0.78 -29.55 -22.20
C PRO A 163 -1.82 -30.40 -22.93
N ALA A 164 -1.51 -30.81 -24.17
CA ALA A 164 -2.46 -31.47 -25.07
C ALA A 164 -3.09 -32.78 -24.54
N TRP A 165 -2.48 -33.37 -23.51
CA TRP A 165 -2.90 -34.62 -22.89
C TRP A 165 -3.74 -34.44 -21.63
N LEU A 166 -3.94 -33.20 -21.14
CA LEU A 166 -4.94 -32.88 -20.11
C LEU A 166 -6.25 -32.54 -20.83
N LYS A 167 -7.22 -33.46 -20.80
CA LYS A 167 -8.63 -33.20 -21.12
C LYS A 167 -9.47 -33.39 -19.87
#